data_AF-A0A934VBM1-F1
#
_entry.id   AF-A0A934VBM1-F1
#
_cell.length_a   1.000
_cell.length_b   1.000
_cell.length_c   1.000
_cell.angle_alpha   90.00
_cell.angle_beta   90.00
_cell.angle_gamma   90.00
#
_symmetry.space_group_name_H-M   'P 1'
#
loop_
_entity.id
_entity.type
_entity.pdbx_description
1 polymer ?
#
loop_
_entity_poly.entity_id
_entity_poly.type
_entity_poly.pdbx_seq_one_letter_code
_entity_poly.pdbx_strand_id
1 'polypeptide(L)'
;MKPPYKIAAHLCVGLAAFLSAFSAGKWSGTEKPEILAPSPPGKSMEREAPDQIERAKRSMTVAEYQAAWDAVAAKKWGRRERTDWQLKLLKEWADKDLEGALKAAFSESWSRNPNSRMDAAAFYFHSAFAESFKNRTEEVWKLIQQKKPGILESAVLLKAWSATLFEHDQQLYFSYLREMKGGDFALALNASFQGAKDINALTKVLDLAEEKAGQGVPLEGLGTVMITKAAQDFTKEELMDRLKTPNTVLGEYYLSVASARLFRPGHSPGAGEIFSEIQEIPSDKRDRFAGRLVKFSDNPEIVRGSLDHFVAAGDWKFLDENAAESVRRMEEKADPVELAGWAATLPPREETSGMFHSGVEPYIRKAPEEAWRWIQEMEDGYWRDHALGEYSKVNLEVFNDPEKSATAIAQIQDPAYLETVKSWRASWEEKKRK
;
A
#
# COMPACT_ATOMS: atom_id res chain seq x y z
N MET A 1 -0.19 21.60 57.27
CA MET A 1 -0.43 20.61 56.18
C MET A 1 -1.63 19.75 56.56
N LYS A 2 -2.73 19.78 55.80
CA LYS A 2 -3.91 18.93 56.03
C LYS A 2 -3.72 17.58 55.32
N PRO A 3 -4.19 16.45 55.87
CA PRO A 3 -3.86 15.12 55.36
C PRO A 3 -4.61 14.79 54.05
N PRO A 4 -3.97 14.10 53.08
CA PRO A 4 -4.55 13.81 51.75
C PRO A 4 -5.64 12.71 51.73
N TYR A 5 -5.96 12.08 52.87
CA TYR A 5 -6.88 10.93 52.92
C TYR A 5 -8.35 11.24 52.58
N LYS A 6 -8.81 12.49 52.72
CA LYS A 6 -10.21 12.84 52.43
C LYS A 6 -10.51 12.89 50.92
N ILE A 7 -9.52 13.10 50.07
CA ILE A 7 -9.70 13.16 48.60
C ILE A 7 -9.86 11.73 48.03
N ALA A 8 -9.10 10.76 48.54
CA ALA A 8 -9.19 9.36 48.10
C ALA A 8 -10.53 8.69 48.43
N ALA A 9 -11.13 8.98 49.58
CA ALA A 9 -12.42 8.40 49.98
C ALA A 9 -13.59 8.93 49.13
N HIS A 10 -13.60 10.23 48.80
CA HIS A 10 -14.64 10.81 47.93
C HIS A 10 -14.50 10.33 46.47
N LEU A 11 -13.28 10.09 45.99
CA LEU A 11 -13.03 9.53 44.66
C LEU A 11 -13.49 8.07 44.54
N CYS A 12 -13.27 7.23 45.56
CA CYS A 12 -13.77 5.85 45.57
C CYS A 12 -15.30 5.77 45.59
N VAL A 13 -15.98 6.70 46.30
CA VAL A 13 -17.45 6.76 46.34
C VAL A 13 -18.03 7.29 45.04
N GLY A 14 -17.40 8.30 44.41
CA GLY A 14 -17.80 8.79 43.08
C GLY A 14 -17.65 7.73 41.99
N LEU A 15 -16.51 7.02 41.97
CA LEU A 15 -16.27 5.92 41.05
C LEU A 15 -17.23 4.74 41.31
N ALA A 16 -17.48 4.38 42.56
CA ALA A 16 -18.43 3.33 42.90
C ALA A 16 -19.87 3.71 42.51
N ALA A 17 -20.30 4.95 42.76
CA ALA A 17 -21.62 5.43 42.34
C ALA A 17 -21.76 5.48 40.82
N PHE A 18 -20.72 5.87 40.08
CA PHE A 18 -20.69 5.85 38.62
C PHE A 18 -20.72 4.42 38.08
N LEU A 19 -19.90 3.52 38.62
CA LEU A 19 -19.87 2.08 38.26
C LEU A 19 -21.21 1.40 38.57
N SER A 20 -21.86 1.73 39.69
CA SER A 20 -23.17 1.19 40.08
C SER A 20 -24.34 1.76 39.26
N ALA A 21 -24.29 3.05 38.88
CA ALA A 21 -25.31 3.64 38.00
C ALA A 21 -25.26 3.03 36.58
N PHE A 22 -24.09 2.61 36.12
CA PHE A 22 -23.91 2.03 34.79
C PHE A 22 -24.10 0.51 34.73
N SER A 23 -23.82 -0.26 35.79
CA SER A 23 -24.09 -1.70 35.79
C SER A 23 -25.58 -2.04 35.79
N ALA A 24 -26.45 -1.07 36.09
CA ALA A 24 -27.91 -1.23 36.08
C ALA A 24 -28.53 -1.07 34.67
N GLY A 25 -27.80 -0.51 33.70
CA GLY A 25 -28.23 -0.40 32.30
C GLY A 25 -27.91 -1.65 31.50
N LYS A 26 -28.68 -2.73 31.67
CA LYS A 26 -28.60 -3.91 30.80
C LYS A 26 -29.00 -3.52 29.37
N TRP A 27 -28.04 -3.56 28.45
CA TRP A 27 -28.29 -3.43 27.02
C TRP A 27 -28.89 -4.74 26.50
N SER A 28 -30.21 -4.77 26.31
CA SER A 28 -30.92 -5.87 25.64
C SER A 28 -30.95 -5.63 24.14
N GLY A 29 -29.96 -6.17 23.43
CA GLY A 29 -30.01 -6.32 21.98
C GLY A 29 -30.43 -7.75 21.64
N THR A 30 -31.73 -7.95 21.40
CA THR A 30 -32.40 -8.93 20.50
C THR A 30 -33.76 -9.29 21.11
N GLU A 31 -34.82 -8.58 20.72
CA GLU A 31 -36.19 -9.04 20.98
C GLU A 31 -36.65 -9.97 19.85
N LYS A 32 -36.86 -11.24 20.21
CA LYS A 32 -37.80 -12.14 19.53
C LYS A 32 -39.18 -11.87 20.14
N PRO A 33 -40.27 -11.83 19.36
CA PRO A 33 -41.60 -11.68 19.93
C PRO A 33 -42.08 -13.03 20.46
N GLU A 34 -42.23 -13.15 21.77
CA GLU A 34 -42.92 -14.28 22.41
C GLU A 34 -44.27 -13.77 22.95
N ILE A 35 -45.33 -14.34 22.41
CA ILE A 35 -46.73 -14.07 22.73
C ILE A 35 -47.06 -14.77 24.04
N LEU A 36 -47.57 -14.06 25.05
CA LEU A 36 -48.21 -14.67 26.21
C LEU A 36 -49.40 -13.86 26.74
N ALA A 37 -50.40 -14.63 27.14
CA ALA A 37 -51.80 -14.32 27.43
C ALA A 37 -52.03 -13.56 28.76
N PRO A 38 -53.27 -13.09 29.03
CA PRO A 38 -53.57 -12.18 30.14
C PRO A 38 -53.96 -12.91 31.42
N SER A 39 -53.59 -12.35 32.59
CA SER A 39 -54.14 -12.63 33.92
C SER A 39 -53.71 -11.54 34.91
N PRO A 40 -54.34 -11.38 36.10
CA PRO A 40 -55.64 -10.75 36.37
C PRO A 40 -55.48 -9.50 37.29
N PRO A 41 -56.56 -8.76 37.62
CA PRO A 41 -56.45 -7.49 38.35
C PRO A 41 -56.29 -7.72 39.86
N GLY A 42 -55.30 -7.09 40.48
CA GLY A 42 -55.05 -7.27 41.90
C GLY A 42 -54.22 -6.16 42.55
N LYS A 43 -54.92 -5.29 43.27
CA LYS A 43 -54.48 -4.50 44.42
C LYS A 43 -53.53 -3.32 44.17
N SER A 44 -54.18 -2.17 44.10
CA SER A 44 -53.71 -0.86 44.56
C SER A 44 -52.87 -0.96 45.83
N MET A 45 -51.57 -0.73 45.67
CA MET A 45 -50.67 -0.33 46.73
C MET A 45 -50.19 1.08 46.37
N GLU A 46 -50.58 2.00 47.24
CA GLU A 46 -50.27 3.43 47.27
C GLU A 46 -48.76 3.62 47.08
N ARG A 47 -48.37 4.02 45.85
CA ARG A 47 -47.00 4.38 45.52
C ARG A 47 -46.81 5.83 45.91
N GLU A 48 -46.07 6.03 47.00
CA GLU A 48 -45.42 7.30 47.30
C GLU A 48 -44.71 7.83 46.05
N ALA A 49 -44.81 9.14 45.90
CA ALA A 49 -44.43 9.91 44.73
C ALA A 49 -42.99 9.62 44.23
N PRO A 50 -42.75 9.69 42.91
CA PRO A 50 -41.45 9.46 42.28
C PRO A 50 -40.53 10.68 42.43
N ASP A 51 -40.15 11.04 43.65
CA ASP A 51 -39.23 12.16 43.92
C ASP A 51 -37.73 11.76 43.81
N GLN A 52 -37.45 10.53 43.34
CA GLN A 52 -36.07 10.01 43.16
C GLN A 52 -35.65 9.81 41.69
N ILE A 53 -36.53 10.05 40.72
CA ILE A 53 -36.19 9.93 39.29
C ILE A 53 -35.46 11.18 38.78
N GLU A 54 -35.50 12.29 39.53
CA GLU A 54 -34.80 13.54 39.25
C GLU A 54 -33.55 13.75 40.13
N ARG A 55 -32.86 12.69 40.58
CA ARG A 55 -31.42 12.82 40.83
C ARG A 55 -30.76 13.07 39.49
N ALA A 56 -30.74 14.35 39.09
CA ALA A 56 -29.99 14.89 37.98
C ALA A 56 -28.69 14.11 37.88
N LYS A 57 -28.48 13.41 36.76
CA LYS A 57 -27.22 12.74 36.44
C LYS A 57 -26.13 13.77 36.66
N ARG A 58 -25.49 13.73 37.83
CA ARG A 58 -24.52 14.74 38.21
C ARG A 58 -23.33 14.50 37.29
N SER A 59 -23.21 15.35 36.28
CA SER A 59 -22.07 15.34 35.37
C SER A 59 -20.80 15.38 36.22
N MET A 60 -19.88 14.45 35.98
CA MET A 60 -18.58 14.48 36.63
C MET A 60 -17.85 15.77 36.23
N THR A 61 -17.03 16.26 37.16
CA THR A 61 -16.06 17.34 36.93
C THR A 61 -14.83 16.80 36.20
N VAL A 62 -14.04 17.68 35.58
CA VAL A 62 -12.80 17.30 34.87
C VAL A 62 -11.84 16.53 35.78
N ALA A 63 -11.69 16.95 37.05
CA ALA A 63 -10.84 16.27 38.03
C ALA A 63 -11.35 14.86 38.37
N GLU A 64 -12.68 14.67 38.40
CA GLU A 64 -13.28 13.35 38.63
C GLU A 64 -13.07 12.43 37.41
N TYR A 65 -13.13 12.95 36.18
CA TYR A 65 -12.81 12.17 34.98
C TYR A 65 -11.35 11.72 34.95
N GLN A 66 -10.40 12.63 35.25
CA GLN A 66 -8.98 12.29 35.36
C GLN A 66 -8.73 11.21 36.42
N ALA A 67 -9.31 11.38 37.62
CA ALA A 67 -9.14 10.40 38.69
C ALA A 67 -9.79 9.05 38.35
N ALA A 68 -10.91 9.04 37.62
CA ALA A 68 -11.52 7.82 37.11
C ALA A 68 -10.61 7.13 36.08
N TRP A 69 -9.99 7.90 35.17
CA TRP A 69 -9.05 7.38 34.18
C TRP A 69 -7.85 6.69 34.85
N ASP A 70 -7.24 7.34 35.83
CA ASP A 70 -6.12 6.78 36.59
C ASP A 70 -6.53 5.53 37.38
N ALA A 71 -7.76 5.51 37.92
CA ALA A 71 -8.30 4.37 38.64
C ALA A 71 -8.51 3.15 37.72
N VAL A 72 -8.93 3.36 36.45
CA VAL A 72 -9.12 2.26 35.48
C VAL A 72 -7.81 1.50 35.24
N ALA A 73 -6.67 2.19 35.18
CA ALA A 73 -5.36 1.56 35.03
C ALA A 73 -4.99 0.68 36.24
N ALA A 74 -5.40 1.08 37.45
CA ALA A 74 -5.15 0.35 38.69
C ALA A 74 -6.08 -0.87 38.90
N LYS A 75 -7.18 -0.98 38.15
CA LYS A 75 -8.09 -2.13 38.22
C LYS A 75 -7.47 -3.37 37.55
N LYS A 76 -7.69 -4.54 38.18
CA LYS A 76 -7.32 -5.87 37.65
C LYS A 76 -8.30 -6.37 36.58
N TRP A 77 -8.75 -5.50 35.69
CA TRP A 77 -9.63 -5.87 34.58
C TRP A 77 -8.86 -6.54 33.44
N GLY A 78 -9.54 -7.38 32.68
CA GLY A 78 -9.02 -7.91 31.42
C GLY A 78 -8.82 -6.80 30.39
N ARG A 79 -7.97 -7.03 29.38
CA ARG A 79 -7.62 -6.03 28.35
C ARG A 79 -8.86 -5.44 27.65
N ARG A 80 -9.82 -6.29 27.27
CA ARG A 80 -11.05 -5.88 26.58
C ARG A 80 -11.94 -5.01 27.47
N GLU A 81 -12.24 -5.47 28.68
CA GLU A 81 -13.06 -4.75 29.65
C GLU A 81 -12.46 -3.38 30.00
N ARG A 82 -11.13 -3.32 30.20
CA ARG A 82 -10.42 -2.05 30.41
C ARG A 82 -10.61 -1.10 29.23
N THR A 83 -10.40 -1.57 28.00
CA THR A 83 -10.60 -0.75 26.80
C THR A 83 -12.02 -0.22 26.71
N ASP A 84 -13.03 -1.07 26.91
CA ASP A 84 -14.44 -0.68 26.79
C ASP A 84 -14.79 0.43 27.79
N TRP A 85 -14.26 0.34 29.02
CA TRP A 85 -14.41 1.40 30.01
C TRP A 85 -13.64 2.67 29.66
N GLN A 86 -12.41 2.55 29.17
CA GLN A 86 -11.62 3.69 28.72
C GLN A 86 -12.33 4.45 27.59
N LEU A 87 -12.88 3.74 26.59
CA LEU A 87 -13.63 4.36 25.49
C LEU A 87 -14.86 5.13 25.98
N LYS A 88 -15.66 4.53 26.87
CA LYS A 88 -16.83 5.19 27.46
C LYS A 88 -16.45 6.45 28.24
N LEU A 89 -15.43 6.33 29.09
CA LEU A 89 -14.96 7.43 29.93
C LEU A 89 -14.42 8.58 29.07
N LEU A 90 -13.60 8.28 28.05
CA LEU A 90 -13.06 9.29 27.14
C LEU A 90 -14.16 9.99 26.35
N LYS A 91 -15.20 9.27 25.92
CA LYS A 91 -16.33 9.86 25.21
C LYS A 91 -17.04 10.92 26.04
N GLU A 92 -17.38 10.61 27.30
CA GLU A 92 -18.04 11.58 28.18
C GLU A 92 -17.09 12.69 28.65
N TRP A 93 -15.83 12.37 28.91
CA TRP A 93 -14.84 13.37 29.30
C TRP A 93 -14.58 14.38 28.16
N ALA A 94 -14.53 13.90 26.91
CA ALA A 94 -14.32 14.77 25.76
C ALA A 94 -15.38 15.88 25.67
N ASP A 95 -16.63 15.61 26.06
CA ASP A 95 -17.71 16.63 26.09
C ASP A 95 -17.45 17.77 27.08
N LYS A 96 -16.61 17.55 28.10
CA LYS A 96 -16.28 18.53 29.15
C LYS A 96 -14.91 19.16 28.96
N ASP A 97 -13.93 18.35 28.59
CA ASP A 97 -12.54 18.74 28.41
C ASP A 97 -11.90 17.85 27.33
N LEU A 98 -12.09 18.25 26.08
CA LEU A 98 -11.57 17.55 24.91
C LEU A 98 -10.04 17.46 24.92
N GLU A 99 -9.35 18.53 25.32
CA GLU A 99 -7.89 18.57 25.36
C GLU A 99 -7.34 17.58 26.41
N GLY A 100 -7.92 17.58 27.62
CA GLY A 100 -7.54 16.65 28.68
C GLY A 100 -7.79 15.19 28.30
N ALA A 101 -8.97 14.89 27.74
CA ALA A 101 -9.32 13.55 27.28
C ALA A 101 -8.37 13.05 26.17
N LEU A 102 -8.05 13.91 25.18
CA LEU A 102 -7.09 13.55 24.11
C LEU A 102 -5.69 13.28 24.66
N LYS A 103 -5.19 14.12 25.58
CA LYS A 103 -3.88 13.92 26.23
C LYS A 103 -3.82 12.59 26.99
N ALA A 104 -4.88 12.24 27.73
CA ALA A 104 -4.99 10.97 28.42
C ALA A 104 -4.98 9.78 27.44
N ALA A 105 -5.75 9.87 26.35
CA ALA A 105 -5.81 8.85 25.32
C ALA A 105 -4.43 8.62 24.65
N PHE A 106 -3.72 9.67 24.27
CA PHE A 106 -2.38 9.56 23.66
C PHE A 106 -1.35 8.96 24.61
N SER A 107 -1.34 9.38 25.89
CA SER A 107 -0.43 8.82 26.89
C SER A 107 -0.58 7.31 27.03
N GLU A 108 -1.81 6.80 26.96
CA GLU A 108 -2.09 5.36 27.03
C GLU A 108 -1.77 4.63 25.72
N SER A 109 -1.99 5.25 24.56
CA SER A 109 -1.58 4.67 23.27
C SER A 109 -0.06 4.48 23.20
N TRP A 110 0.72 5.44 23.69
CA TRP A 110 2.18 5.37 23.68
C TRP A 110 2.78 4.40 24.69
N SER A 111 2.16 4.24 25.86
CA SER A 111 2.61 3.25 26.85
C SER A 111 2.45 1.82 26.34
N ARG A 112 1.39 1.55 25.55
CA ARG A 112 1.07 0.21 25.05
C ARG A 112 1.90 -0.22 23.84
N ASN A 113 2.30 0.71 23.00
CA ASN A 113 3.03 0.37 21.77
C ASN A 113 4.07 1.45 21.39
N PRO A 114 5.22 1.48 22.08
CA PRO A 114 6.25 2.49 21.82
C PRO A 114 6.84 2.42 20.41
N ASN A 115 6.68 1.29 19.70
CA ASN A 115 7.20 1.07 18.36
C ASN A 115 6.23 1.50 17.23
N SER A 116 4.97 1.85 17.54
CA SER A 116 3.91 2.13 16.54
C SER A 116 3.62 3.62 16.35
N ARG A 117 4.61 4.49 16.56
CA ARG A 117 4.46 5.96 16.65
C ARG A 117 3.97 6.69 15.39
N MET A 118 3.63 6.00 14.29
CA MET A 118 3.39 6.63 12.97
C MET A 118 2.13 6.15 12.22
N ASP A 119 1.44 5.09 12.67
CA ASP A 119 0.25 4.56 11.98
C ASP A 119 -1.04 5.23 12.50
N ALA A 120 -1.93 5.69 11.61
CA ALA A 120 -3.22 6.27 12.02
C ALA A 120 -4.16 5.22 12.62
N ALA A 121 -3.99 3.94 12.23
CA ALA A 121 -4.61 2.81 12.91
C ALA A 121 -4.13 2.68 14.38
N ALA A 122 -3.08 3.41 14.78
CA ALA A 122 -2.55 3.44 16.14
C ALA A 122 -3.30 4.38 17.10
N PHE A 123 -4.19 5.28 16.63
CA PHE A 123 -5.08 5.99 17.56
C PHE A 123 -6.21 5.10 18.02
N TYR A 124 -5.87 4.20 18.94
CA TYR A 124 -6.73 3.16 19.48
C TYR A 124 -8.09 3.68 20.00
N PHE A 125 -8.15 4.95 20.39
CA PHE A 125 -9.34 5.59 20.94
C PHE A 125 -10.11 6.45 19.94
N HIS A 126 -9.83 6.37 18.64
CA HIS A 126 -10.49 7.16 17.58
C HIS A 126 -12.02 7.20 17.71
N SER A 127 -12.65 6.04 17.93
CA SER A 127 -14.10 5.92 18.05
C SER A 127 -14.70 6.66 19.24
N ALA A 128 -13.94 6.90 20.32
CA ALA A 128 -14.42 7.70 21.46
C ALA A 128 -14.55 9.18 21.12
N PHE A 129 -13.75 9.67 20.17
CA PHE A 129 -13.72 11.09 19.79
C PHE A 129 -14.45 11.42 18.49
N ALA A 130 -14.92 10.42 17.74
CA ALA A 130 -15.56 10.62 16.44
C ALA A 130 -16.72 11.64 16.49
N GLU A 131 -17.57 11.59 17.52
CA GLU A 131 -18.65 12.57 17.69
C GLU A 131 -18.14 13.98 18.04
N SER A 132 -17.08 14.08 18.85
CA SER A 132 -16.43 15.38 19.10
C SER A 132 -15.80 15.94 17.83
N PHE A 133 -15.22 15.12 16.97
CA PHE A 133 -14.62 15.55 15.71
C PHE A 133 -15.65 16.15 14.75
N LYS A 134 -16.87 15.58 14.73
CA LYS A 134 -18.01 16.08 13.94
C LYS A 134 -18.62 17.36 14.54
N ASN A 135 -18.88 17.36 15.85
CA ASN A 135 -19.66 18.42 16.48
C ASN A 135 -18.82 19.62 16.96
N ARG A 136 -17.50 19.44 17.12
CA ARG A 136 -16.56 20.45 17.63
C ARG A 136 -15.37 20.61 16.68
N THR A 137 -15.64 20.58 15.39
CA THR A 137 -14.63 20.57 14.32
C THR A 137 -13.59 21.69 14.45
N GLU A 138 -14.04 22.94 14.62
CA GLU A 138 -13.18 24.10 14.80
C GLU A 138 -12.26 24.02 16.02
N GLU A 139 -12.77 23.45 17.11
CA GLU A 139 -11.99 23.31 18.33
C GLU A 139 -10.89 22.26 18.16
N VAL A 140 -11.22 21.11 17.56
CA VAL A 140 -10.24 20.07 17.24
C VAL A 140 -9.17 20.61 16.29
N TRP A 141 -9.59 21.37 15.27
CA TRP A 141 -8.68 22.00 14.33
C TRP A 141 -7.70 22.95 15.03
N LYS A 142 -8.18 23.81 15.94
CA LYS A 142 -7.32 24.68 16.76
C LYS A 142 -6.33 23.89 17.61
N LEU A 143 -6.74 22.76 18.20
CA LEU A 143 -5.84 21.89 18.95
C LEU A 143 -4.70 21.32 18.07
N ILE A 144 -5.03 20.90 16.84
CA ILE A 144 -4.06 20.41 15.85
C ILE A 144 -3.09 21.52 15.43
N GLN A 145 -3.61 22.71 15.08
CA GLN A 145 -2.78 23.83 14.62
C GLN A 145 -1.80 24.32 15.70
N GLN A 146 -2.29 24.42 16.95
CA GLN A 146 -1.50 24.87 18.09
C GLN A 146 -0.57 23.77 18.65
N LYS A 147 -0.62 22.57 18.07
CA LYS A 147 0.10 21.38 18.52
C LYS A 147 -0.08 21.09 20.02
N LYS A 148 -1.25 21.40 20.59
CA LYS A 148 -1.49 21.33 22.05
C LYS A 148 -1.30 19.93 22.65
N PRO A 149 -1.70 18.83 21.97
CA PRO A 149 -1.40 17.48 22.45
C PRO A 149 0.09 17.09 22.36
N GLY A 150 0.90 17.83 21.58
CA GLY A 150 2.25 17.46 21.18
C GLY A 150 2.38 17.37 19.65
N ILE A 151 3.60 17.44 19.11
CA ILE A 151 3.84 17.48 17.66
C ILE A 151 3.37 16.18 16.98
N LEU A 152 3.78 15.03 17.53
CA LEU A 152 3.45 13.72 16.98
C LEU A 152 1.97 13.39 17.18
N GLU A 153 1.46 13.68 18.37
CA GLU A 153 0.05 13.51 18.75
C GLU A 153 -0.86 14.33 17.83
N SER A 154 -0.46 15.54 17.48
CA SER A 154 -1.23 16.39 16.57
C SER A 154 -1.24 15.87 15.13
N ALA A 155 -0.15 15.25 14.67
CA ALA A 155 -0.12 14.59 13.37
C ALA A 155 -1.05 13.36 13.34
N VAL A 156 -1.08 12.57 14.41
CA VAL A 156 -2.02 11.44 14.55
C VAL A 156 -3.47 11.93 14.66
N LEU A 157 -3.70 12.97 15.46
CA LEU A 157 -5.00 13.60 15.61
C LEU A 157 -5.50 14.14 14.26
N LEU A 158 -4.64 14.77 13.47
CA LEU A 158 -4.96 15.25 12.13
C LEU A 158 -5.43 14.13 11.21
N LYS A 159 -4.76 12.96 11.21
CA LYS A 159 -5.20 11.80 10.41
C LYS A 159 -6.56 11.29 10.87
N ALA A 160 -6.76 11.13 12.18
CA ALA A 160 -8.01 10.62 12.75
C ALA A 160 -9.19 11.57 12.51
N TRP A 161 -8.97 12.87 12.70
CA TRP A 161 -9.93 13.93 12.42
C TRP A 161 -10.25 14.01 10.91
N SER A 162 -9.23 13.92 10.05
CA SER A 162 -9.40 13.92 8.60
C SER A 162 -10.25 12.75 8.13
N ALA A 163 -9.98 11.54 8.63
CA ALA A 163 -10.78 10.35 8.31
C ALA A 163 -12.25 10.52 8.72
N THR A 164 -12.52 11.04 9.93
CA THR A 164 -13.88 11.26 10.41
C THR A 164 -14.63 12.32 9.60
N LEU A 165 -14.01 13.47 9.33
CA LEU A 165 -14.67 14.52 8.58
C LEU A 165 -14.85 14.17 7.11
N PHE A 166 -13.86 13.51 6.49
CA PHE A 166 -14.00 13.07 5.10
C PHE A 166 -15.18 12.09 4.93
N GLU A 167 -15.44 11.24 5.93
CA GLU A 167 -16.61 10.36 5.90
C GLU A 167 -17.93 11.08 6.23
N HIS A 168 -17.90 12.10 7.09
CA HIS A 168 -19.11 12.77 7.59
C HIS A 168 -19.57 13.97 6.74
N ASP A 169 -18.65 14.87 6.39
CA ASP A 169 -18.89 16.10 5.64
C ASP A 169 -17.66 16.43 4.78
N GLN A 170 -17.62 15.86 3.57
CA GLN A 170 -16.52 16.07 2.62
C GLN A 170 -16.33 17.54 2.24
N GLN A 171 -17.42 18.30 2.14
CA GLN A 171 -17.35 19.69 1.70
C GLN A 171 -16.64 20.55 2.74
N LEU A 172 -17.04 20.41 4.01
CA LEU A 172 -16.37 21.06 5.13
C LEU A 172 -14.92 20.58 5.26
N TYR A 173 -14.68 19.28 5.11
CA TYR A 173 -13.32 18.76 5.16
C TYR A 173 -12.41 19.38 4.09
N PHE A 174 -12.87 19.46 2.84
CA PHE A 174 -12.12 20.06 1.75
C PHE A 174 -11.90 21.57 1.92
N SER A 175 -12.78 22.30 2.62
CA SER A 175 -12.50 23.71 2.94
C SER A 175 -11.31 23.84 3.88
N TYR A 176 -11.22 23.01 4.94
CA TYR A 176 -10.03 23.01 5.80
C TYR A 176 -8.77 22.56 5.05
N LEU A 177 -8.88 21.51 4.24
CA LEU A 177 -7.74 20.96 3.52
C LEU A 177 -7.12 22.00 2.57
N ARG A 178 -7.93 22.88 1.97
CA ARG A 178 -7.45 24.02 1.17
C ARG A 178 -6.69 25.07 1.98
N GLU A 179 -6.99 25.22 3.26
CA GLU A 179 -6.29 26.18 4.14
C GLU A 179 -4.97 25.61 4.69
N MET A 180 -4.80 24.29 4.65
CA MET A 180 -3.59 23.62 5.15
C MET A 180 -2.35 23.96 4.29
N LYS A 181 -1.19 23.95 4.96
CA LYS A 181 0.12 24.22 4.35
C LYS A 181 1.14 23.15 4.75
N GLY A 182 2.12 22.92 3.89
CA GLY A 182 3.27 22.06 4.18
C GLY A 182 2.88 20.61 4.52
N GLY A 183 3.58 20.01 5.48
CA GLY A 183 3.42 18.59 5.81
C GLY A 183 2.04 18.20 6.36
N ASP A 184 1.33 19.11 7.03
CA ASP A 184 -0.02 18.84 7.54
C ASP A 184 -1.01 18.57 6.38
N PHE A 185 -0.84 19.28 5.24
CA PHE A 185 -1.64 19.03 4.04
C PHE A 185 -1.42 17.60 3.51
N ALA A 186 -0.16 17.19 3.32
CA ALA A 186 0.15 15.85 2.81
C ALA A 186 -0.39 14.73 3.73
N LEU A 187 -0.29 14.91 5.06
CA LEU A 187 -0.83 13.97 6.04
C LEU A 187 -2.35 13.85 5.97
N ALA A 188 -3.05 14.98 5.90
CA ALA A 188 -4.50 15.02 5.79
C ALA A 188 -4.97 14.45 4.45
N LEU A 189 -4.33 14.85 3.35
CA LEU A 189 -4.60 14.36 2.00
C LEU A 189 -4.49 12.82 1.93
N ASN A 190 -3.45 12.24 2.54
CA ASN A 190 -3.30 10.78 2.61
C ASN A 190 -4.44 10.09 3.36
N ALA A 191 -5.01 10.72 4.39
CA ALA A 191 -6.21 10.20 5.07
C ALA A 191 -7.46 10.30 4.16
N SER A 192 -7.61 11.38 3.38
CA SER A 192 -8.70 11.51 2.40
C SER A 192 -8.61 10.43 1.32
N PHE A 193 -7.40 10.14 0.86
CA PHE A 193 -7.12 9.05 -0.07
C PHE A 193 -7.62 7.71 0.49
N GLN A 194 -7.23 7.35 1.71
CA GLN A 194 -7.68 6.11 2.35
C GLN A 194 -9.21 6.06 2.59
N GLY A 195 -9.83 7.21 2.82
CA GLY A 195 -11.28 7.33 3.01
C GLY A 195 -12.10 7.31 1.73
N ALA A 196 -11.50 7.51 0.55
CA ALA A 196 -12.20 7.60 -0.73
C ALA A 196 -12.79 6.22 -1.14
N LYS A 197 -14.09 6.04 -0.92
CA LYS A 197 -14.81 4.78 -1.23
C LYS A 197 -15.14 4.64 -2.72
N ASP A 198 -15.28 5.75 -3.44
CA ASP A 198 -15.64 5.80 -4.86
C ASP A 198 -14.71 6.73 -5.68
N ILE A 199 -14.84 6.64 -7.00
CA ILE A 199 -14.02 7.40 -7.97
C ILE A 199 -14.26 8.91 -7.91
N ASN A 200 -15.47 9.36 -7.57
CA ASN A 200 -15.78 10.79 -7.48
C ASN A 200 -15.05 11.42 -6.29
N ALA A 201 -15.05 10.73 -5.15
CA ALA A 201 -14.31 11.13 -3.97
C ALA A 201 -12.80 11.13 -4.25
N LEU A 202 -12.27 10.08 -4.88
CA LEU A 202 -10.86 9.99 -5.27
C LEU A 202 -10.45 11.12 -6.22
N THR A 203 -11.27 11.40 -7.22
CA THR A 203 -11.07 12.49 -8.18
C THR A 203 -10.95 13.84 -7.48
N LYS A 204 -11.88 14.17 -6.56
CA LYS A 204 -11.80 15.42 -5.78
C LYS A 204 -10.52 15.54 -4.96
N VAL A 205 -10.06 14.43 -4.38
CA VAL A 205 -8.79 14.41 -3.61
C VAL A 205 -7.60 14.68 -4.54
N LEU A 206 -7.57 14.06 -5.71
CA LEU A 206 -6.51 14.25 -6.70
C LEU A 206 -6.51 15.65 -7.32
N ASP A 207 -7.68 16.19 -7.63
CA ASP A 207 -7.81 17.55 -8.18
C ASP A 207 -7.32 18.60 -7.18
N LEU A 208 -7.61 18.40 -5.88
CA LEU A 208 -7.05 19.24 -4.83
C LEU A 208 -5.54 19.05 -4.66
N ALA A 209 -5.05 17.82 -4.79
CA ALA A 209 -3.61 17.55 -4.80
C ALA A 209 -2.92 18.31 -5.93
N GLU A 210 -3.48 18.27 -7.15
CA GLU A 210 -3.02 19.02 -8.33
C GLU A 210 -3.00 20.53 -8.10
N GLU A 211 -4.11 21.09 -7.60
CA GLU A 211 -4.22 22.51 -7.23
C GLU A 211 -3.08 22.93 -6.30
N LYS A 212 -2.84 22.12 -5.26
CA LYS A 212 -1.85 22.39 -4.21
C LYS A 212 -0.42 22.21 -4.69
N ALA A 213 -0.18 21.20 -5.52
CA ALA A 213 1.09 21.01 -6.20
C ALA A 213 1.42 22.22 -7.10
N GLY A 214 0.43 22.76 -7.81
CA GLY A 214 0.56 24.00 -8.60
C GLY A 214 0.90 25.23 -7.75
N GLN A 215 0.51 25.23 -6.47
CA GLN A 215 0.88 26.23 -5.47
C GLN A 215 2.25 25.97 -4.81
N GLY A 216 3.00 24.94 -5.24
CA GLY A 216 4.30 24.57 -4.68
C GLY A 216 4.24 23.80 -3.37
N VAL A 217 3.08 23.25 -2.99
CA VAL A 217 2.95 22.40 -1.80
C VAL A 217 3.51 21.00 -2.10
N PRO A 218 4.47 20.49 -1.30
CA PRO A 218 5.01 19.15 -1.51
C PRO A 218 3.95 18.07 -1.25
N LEU A 219 3.93 17.07 -2.12
CA LEU A 219 3.02 15.90 -2.06
C LEU A 219 3.74 14.63 -1.64
N GLU A 220 4.80 14.77 -0.82
CA GLU A 220 5.58 13.64 -0.31
C GLU A 220 4.68 12.70 0.49
N GLY A 221 4.76 11.39 0.20
CA GLY A 221 4.02 10.37 0.93
C GLY A 221 2.65 9.99 0.36
N LEU A 222 2.33 10.37 -0.90
CA LEU A 222 1.20 9.77 -1.64
C LEU A 222 1.32 8.22 -1.62
N GLY A 223 0.37 7.55 -0.98
CA GLY A 223 0.47 6.14 -0.61
C GLY A 223 0.26 5.13 -1.75
N THR A 224 0.92 3.97 -1.63
CA THR A 224 0.88 2.87 -2.61
C THR A 224 -0.47 2.15 -2.70
N VAL A 225 -1.21 2.03 -1.59
CA VAL A 225 -2.52 1.33 -1.53
C VAL A 225 -3.52 1.93 -2.53
N MET A 226 -3.43 3.23 -2.80
CA MET A 226 -4.33 3.90 -3.73
C MET A 226 -3.98 3.69 -5.19
N ILE A 227 -2.73 3.30 -5.49
CA ILE A 227 -2.32 3.03 -6.87
C ILE A 227 -3.21 1.92 -7.43
N THR A 228 -3.46 0.86 -6.66
CA THR A 228 -4.32 -0.25 -7.08
C THR A 228 -5.78 0.18 -7.28
N LYS A 229 -6.34 0.98 -6.37
CA LYS A 229 -7.74 1.45 -6.50
C LYS A 229 -7.90 2.44 -7.66
N ALA A 230 -7.01 3.42 -7.77
CA ALA A 230 -6.99 4.35 -8.90
C ALA A 230 -6.79 3.61 -10.22
N ALA A 231 -5.92 2.60 -10.23
CA ALA A 231 -5.70 1.76 -11.40
C ALA A 231 -6.95 1.00 -11.78
N GLN A 232 -7.83 0.67 -10.81
CA GLN A 232 -9.11 0.01 -11.01
C GLN A 232 -10.18 0.94 -11.58
N ASP A 233 -10.30 2.11 -10.96
CA ASP A 233 -11.43 3.01 -11.13
C ASP A 233 -11.24 4.00 -12.30
N PHE A 234 -10.00 4.39 -12.64
CA PHE A 234 -9.75 5.28 -13.78
C PHE A 234 -9.88 4.56 -15.12
N THR A 235 -10.56 5.23 -16.05
CA THR A 235 -10.53 4.88 -17.48
C THR A 235 -9.16 5.18 -18.07
N LYS A 236 -8.91 4.72 -19.30
CA LYS A 236 -7.60 4.89 -19.94
C LYS A 236 -7.42 6.35 -20.30
N GLU A 237 -8.47 6.92 -20.86
CA GLU A 237 -8.59 8.29 -21.33
C GLU A 237 -8.35 9.30 -20.19
N GLU A 238 -9.00 9.09 -19.05
CA GLU A 238 -8.79 9.93 -17.85
C GLU A 238 -7.34 9.88 -17.38
N LEU A 239 -6.73 8.70 -17.39
CA LEU A 239 -5.34 8.54 -16.95
C LEU A 239 -4.35 9.19 -17.91
N MET A 240 -4.58 9.06 -19.22
CA MET A 240 -3.76 9.73 -20.23
C MET A 240 -3.88 11.24 -20.15
N ASP A 241 -5.06 11.77 -19.80
CA ASP A 241 -5.23 13.20 -19.58
C ASP A 241 -4.47 13.66 -18.32
N ARG A 242 -4.62 12.95 -17.20
CA ARG A 242 -3.90 13.23 -15.95
C ARG A 242 -2.39 13.10 -16.08
N LEU A 243 -1.90 12.18 -16.92
CA LEU A 243 -0.48 12.05 -17.24
C LEU A 243 0.11 13.28 -17.93
N LYS A 244 -0.69 14.22 -18.45
CA LYS A 244 -0.20 15.49 -19.00
C LYS A 244 0.14 16.52 -17.93
N THR A 245 -0.11 16.21 -16.65
CA THR A 245 0.22 17.13 -15.55
C THR A 245 1.70 17.56 -15.60
N PRO A 246 1.99 18.87 -15.46
CA PRO A 246 3.37 19.37 -15.39
C PRO A 246 4.02 19.08 -14.04
N ASN A 247 3.24 18.66 -13.03
CA ASN A 247 3.77 18.32 -11.72
C ASN A 247 4.44 16.95 -11.75
N THR A 248 5.75 16.90 -11.47
CA THR A 248 6.54 15.67 -11.54
C THR A 248 6.09 14.61 -10.53
N VAL A 249 5.69 14.99 -9.31
CA VAL A 249 5.25 14.05 -8.27
C VAL A 249 3.93 13.38 -8.67
N LEU A 250 2.97 14.15 -9.18
CA LEU A 250 1.71 13.60 -9.68
C LEU A 250 1.88 12.83 -10.98
N GLY A 251 2.77 13.28 -11.87
CA GLY A 251 3.16 12.52 -13.05
C GLY A 251 3.67 11.12 -12.67
N GLU A 252 4.50 11.01 -11.64
CA GLU A 252 4.97 9.72 -11.11
C GLU A 252 3.88 8.88 -10.47
N TYR A 253 2.95 9.51 -9.76
CA TYR A 253 1.80 8.82 -9.21
C TYR A 253 0.96 8.23 -10.34
N TYR A 254 0.60 9.02 -11.36
CA TYR A 254 -0.21 8.56 -12.50
C TYR A 254 0.52 7.52 -13.36
N LEU A 255 1.84 7.61 -13.52
CA LEU A 255 2.61 6.53 -14.14
C LEU A 255 2.53 5.23 -13.33
N SER A 256 2.53 5.31 -12.00
CA SER A 256 2.34 4.14 -11.15
C SER A 256 0.95 3.54 -11.31
N VAL A 257 -0.07 4.38 -11.40
CA VAL A 257 -1.46 3.97 -11.65
C VAL A 257 -1.59 3.28 -13.01
N ALA A 258 -0.94 3.83 -14.04
CA ALA A 258 -0.91 3.23 -15.37
C ALA A 258 -0.26 1.85 -15.36
N SER A 259 0.88 1.70 -14.67
CA SER A 259 1.56 0.41 -14.59
C SER A 259 0.72 -0.62 -13.82
N ALA A 260 0.14 -0.22 -12.70
CA ALA A 260 -0.70 -1.10 -11.88
C ALA A 260 -1.97 -1.57 -12.60
N ARG A 261 -2.48 -0.78 -13.56
CA ARG A 261 -3.60 -1.20 -14.40
C ARG A 261 -3.24 -2.41 -15.28
N LEU A 262 -2.02 -2.49 -15.76
CA LEU A 262 -1.53 -3.62 -16.57
C LEU A 262 -1.26 -4.86 -15.71
N PHE A 263 -1.08 -4.71 -14.39
CA PHE A 263 -0.86 -5.80 -13.45
C PHE A 263 -2.15 -6.38 -12.83
N ARG A 264 -3.33 -5.98 -13.32
CA ARG A 264 -4.60 -6.44 -12.75
C ARG A 264 -4.76 -7.96 -12.94
N PRO A 265 -5.19 -8.70 -11.89
CA PRO A 265 -5.52 -10.12 -12.05
C PRO A 265 -6.56 -10.35 -13.14
N GLY A 266 -6.33 -11.34 -14.00
CA GLY A 266 -7.22 -11.69 -15.11
C GLY A 266 -7.05 -10.85 -16.37
N HIS A 267 -6.18 -9.84 -16.35
CA HIS A 267 -5.74 -9.15 -17.55
C HIS A 267 -4.37 -9.71 -17.97
N SER A 268 -4.32 -10.30 -19.17
CA SER A 268 -3.10 -10.86 -19.76
C SER A 268 -2.88 -10.20 -21.13
N PRO A 269 -2.40 -8.95 -21.16
CA PRO A 269 -2.15 -8.25 -22.41
C PRO A 269 -1.00 -8.93 -23.16
N GLY A 270 -1.08 -8.97 -24.48
CA GLY A 270 0.03 -9.46 -25.32
C GLY A 270 1.16 -8.43 -25.43
N ALA A 271 2.37 -8.87 -25.80
CA ALA A 271 3.53 -7.97 -25.93
C ALA A 271 3.28 -6.79 -26.89
N GLY A 272 2.59 -7.02 -28.01
CA GLY A 272 2.23 -5.94 -28.96
C GLY A 272 1.18 -4.96 -28.41
N GLU A 273 0.27 -5.42 -27.54
CA GLU A 273 -0.66 -4.54 -26.82
C GLU A 273 0.11 -3.66 -25.84
N ILE A 274 1.05 -4.24 -25.07
CA ILE A 274 1.91 -3.51 -24.15
C ILE A 274 2.77 -2.48 -24.87
N PHE A 275 3.39 -2.84 -25.99
CA PHE A 275 4.13 -1.89 -26.82
C PHE A 275 3.24 -0.72 -27.24
N SER A 276 2.02 -1.00 -27.71
CA SER A 276 1.05 0.03 -28.11
C SER A 276 0.63 0.93 -26.94
N GLU A 277 0.37 0.34 -25.77
CA GLU A 277 0.07 1.09 -24.53
C GLU A 277 1.22 2.03 -24.16
N ILE A 278 2.48 1.60 -24.29
CA ILE A 278 3.65 2.47 -24.05
C ILE A 278 3.68 3.63 -25.04
N GLN A 279 3.30 3.42 -26.31
CA GLN A 279 3.27 4.51 -27.31
C GLN A 279 2.19 5.57 -27.01
N GLU A 280 1.14 5.22 -26.27
CA GLU A 280 0.11 6.17 -25.87
C GLU A 280 0.51 7.05 -24.69
N ILE A 281 1.48 6.62 -23.88
CA ILE A 281 2.07 7.44 -22.81
C ILE A 281 2.76 8.68 -23.43
N PRO A 282 2.65 9.87 -22.79
CA PRO A 282 3.40 11.06 -23.21
C PRO A 282 4.88 10.76 -23.45
N SER A 283 5.43 11.26 -24.56
CA SER A 283 6.76 10.86 -25.06
C SER A 283 7.88 11.05 -24.05
N ASP A 284 7.80 12.08 -23.20
CA ASP A 284 8.76 12.37 -22.13
C ASP A 284 8.70 11.38 -20.94
N LYS A 285 7.72 10.47 -20.95
CA LYS A 285 7.43 9.53 -19.85
C LYS A 285 7.46 8.06 -20.28
N ARG A 286 7.61 7.76 -21.58
CA ARG A 286 7.55 6.40 -22.14
C ARG A 286 8.63 5.48 -21.58
N ASP A 287 9.89 5.87 -21.66
CA ASP A 287 11.03 5.07 -21.16
C ASP A 287 10.88 4.78 -19.67
N ARG A 288 10.43 5.77 -18.90
CA ARG A 288 10.19 5.63 -17.47
C ARG A 288 9.04 4.67 -17.16
N PHE A 289 7.98 4.70 -17.97
CA PHE A 289 6.86 3.77 -17.88
C PHE A 289 7.30 2.34 -18.22
N ALA A 290 7.94 2.14 -19.37
CA ALA A 290 8.45 0.84 -19.81
C ALA A 290 9.44 0.26 -18.79
N GLY A 291 10.34 1.07 -18.25
CA GLY A 291 11.30 0.63 -17.25
C GLY A 291 10.65 0.19 -15.94
N ARG A 292 9.52 0.80 -15.55
CA ARG A 292 8.70 0.32 -14.42
C ARG A 292 8.06 -1.03 -14.72
N LEU A 293 7.55 -1.23 -15.94
CA LEU A 293 6.97 -2.51 -16.34
C LEU A 293 8.00 -3.64 -16.28
N VAL A 294 9.21 -3.42 -16.82
CA VAL A 294 10.33 -4.39 -16.74
C VAL A 294 10.71 -4.69 -15.28
N LYS A 295 10.77 -3.66 -14.43
CA LYS A 295 11.21 -3.79 -13.02
C LYS A 295 10.19 -4.51 -12.14
N PHE A 296 8.91 -4.24 -12.33
CA PHE A 296 7.86 -4.67 -11.39
C PHE A 296 6.99 -5.81 -11.92
N SER A 297 7.17 -6.24 -13.17
CA SER A 297 6.48 -7.38 -13.74
C SER A 297 7.40 -8.60 -13.85
N ASP A 298 6.78 -9.76 -13.69
CA ASP A 298 7.32 -11.07 -14.07
C ASP A 298 6.48 -11.71 -15.19
N ASN A 299 5.49 -10.98 -15.74
CA ASN A 299 4.70 -11.46 -16.86
C ASN A 299 5.52 -11.35 -18.16
N PRO A 300 5.72 -12.47 -18.89
CA PRO A 300 6.57 -12.46 -20.08
C PRO A 300 6.11 -11.50 -21.18
N GLU A 301 4.81 -11.34 -21.40
CA GLU A 301 4.29 -10.41 -22.41
C GLU A 301 4.57 -8.95 -22.04
N ILE A 302 4.40 -8.60 -20.77
CA ILE A 302 4.65 -7.24 -20.27
C ILE A 302 6.13 -6.89 -20.38
N VAL A 303 7.01 -7.80 -19.98
CA VAL A 303 8.45 -7.58 -20.05
C VAL A 303 8.90 -7.52 -21.51
N ARG A 304 8.47 -8.45 -22.38
CA ARG A 304 8.80 -8.44 -23.82
C ARG A 304 8.37 -7.15 -24.50
N GLY A 305 7.10 -6.77 -24.41
CA GLY A 305 6.61 -5.53 -25.04
C GLY A 305 7.30 -4.26 -24.53
N SER A 306 7.76 -4.28 -23.27
CA SER A 306 8.54 -3.17 -22.70
C SER A 306 9.99 -3.15 -23.18
N LEU A 307 10.64 -4.30 -23.35
CA LEU A 307 11.99 -4.39 -23.92
C LEU A 307 11.98 -4.03 -25.41
N ASP A 308 10.97 -4.45 -26.15
CA ASP A 308 10.77 -4.10 -27.56
C ASP A 308 10.64 -2.57 -27.74
N HIS A 309 10.04 -1.87 -26.77
CA HIS A 309 10.02 -0.40 -26.75
C HIS A 309 11.43 0.20 -26.71
N PHE A 310 12.30 -0.26 -25.79
CA PHE A 310 13.67 0.25 -25.68
C PHE A 310 14.50 -0.07 -26.93
N VAL A 311 14.32 -1.26 -27.51
CA VAL A 311 14.95 -1.64 -28.78
C VAL A 311 14.51 -0.71 -29.91
N ALA A 312 13.20 -0.47 -30.05
CA ALA A 312 12.65 0.41 -31.08
C ALA A 312 13.04 1.89 -30.89
N ALA A 313 13.17 2.35 -29.64
CA ALA A 313 13.60 3.70 -29.30
C ALA A 313 15.13 3.88 -29.44
N GLY A 314 15.89 2.80 -29.55
CA GLY A 314 17.35 2.83 -29.55
C GLY A 314 17.95 3.25 -28.20
N ASP A 315 17.23 3.06 -27.10
CA ASP A 315 17.71 3.36 -25.74
C ASP A 315 18.49 2.17 -25.18
N TRP A 316 19.67 1.95 -25.76
CA TRP A 316 20.56 0.84 -25.39
C TRP A 316 21.08 0.93 -23.96
N LYS A 317 21.07 2.13 -23.34
CA LYS A 317 21.53 2.32 -21.96
C LYS A 317 20.65 1.57 -20.96
N PHE A 318 19.36 1.42 -21.24
CA PHE A 318 18.46 0.64 -20.41
C PHE A 318 18.69 -0.88 -20.57
N LEU A 319 19.10 -1.31 -21.77
CA LEU A 319 19.16 -2.72 -22.19
C LEU A 319 20.41 -3.49 -21.74
N ASP A 320 21.26 -2.90 -20.91
CA ASP A 320 22.44 -3.55 -20.33
C ASP A 320 22.04 -4.66 -19.30
N GLU A 321 22.87 -4.93 -18.28
CA GLU A 321 22.69 -6.03 -17.31
C GLU A 321 21.27 -6.20 -16.73
N ASN A 322 20.52 -5.11 -16.55
CA ASN A 322 19.16 -5.16 -15.99
C ASN A 322 18.14 -5.88 -16.90
N ALA A 323 18.34 -5.83 -18.22
CA ALA A 323 17.43 -6.44 -19.17
C ALA A 323 17.61 -7.96 -19.23
N ALA A 324 18.85 -8.45 -19.22
CA ALA A 324 19.15 -9.88 -19.16
C ALA A 324 18.58 -10.53 -17.88
N GLU A 325 18.72 -9.88 -16.72
CA GLU A 325 18.12 -10.36 -15.47
C GLU A 325 16.59 -10.37 -15.53
N SER A 326 15.99 -9.39 -16.22
CA SER A 326 14.54 -9.37 -16.43
C SER A 326 14.07 -10.50 -17.35
N VAL A 327 14.86 -10.85 -18.39
CA VAL A 327 14.61 -12.04 -19.23
C VAL A 327 14.71 -13.33 -18.41
N ARG A 328 15.72 -13.45 -17.55
CA ARG A 328 15.85 -14.60 -16.64
C ARG A 328 14.64 -14.75 -15.72
N ARG A 329 14.09 -13.65 -15.18
CA ARG A 329 12.84 -13.71 -14.39
C ARG A 329 11.63 -14.21 -15.19
N MET A 330 11.60 -14.03 -16.52
CA MET A 330 10.52 -14.55 -17.36
C MET A 330 10.58 -16.07 -17.56
N GLU A 331 11.76 -16.70 -17.39
CA GLU A 331 11.99 -18.13 -17.69
C GLU A 331 10.98 -19.04 -16.99
N GLU A 332 10.60 -18.72 -15.74
CA GLU A 332 9.67 -19.54 -14.95
C GLU A 332 8.24 -19.57 -15.52
N LYS A 333 7.87 -18.56 -16.32
CA LYS A 333 6.48 -18.35 -16.78
C LYS A 333 6.33 -18.37 -18.30
N ALA A 334 7.40 -18.13 -19.06
CA ALA A 334 7.37 -18.11 -20.52
C ALA A 334 7.44 -19.54 -21.09
N ASP A 335 6.87 -19.75 -22.28
CA ASP A 335 7.24 -20.93 -23.06
C ASP A 335 8.67 -20.75 -23.62
N PRO A 336 9.60 -21.69 -23.37
CA PRO A 336 10.98 -21.55 -23.82
C PRO A 336 11.16 -21.41 -25.33
N VAL A 337 10.29 -22.01 -26.15
CA VAL A 337 10.38 -21.91 -27.61
C VAL A 337 10.01 -20.50 -28.06
N GLU A 338 8.92 -19.95 -27.52
CA GLU A 338 8.52 -18.57 -27.79
C GLU A 338 9.56 -17.56 -27.31
N LEU A 339 10.18 -17.79 -26.14
CA LEU A 339 11.20 -16.91 -25.59
C LEU A 339 12.48 -16.91 -26.45
N ALA A 340 12.94 -18.10 -26.87
CA ALA A 340 14.09 -18.23 -27.77
C ALA A 340 13.80 -17.60 -29.15
N GLY A 341 12.59 -17.79 -29.67
CA GLY A 341 12.13 -17.17 -30.92
C GLY A 341 12.15 -15.65 -30.84
N TRP A 342 11.59 -15.06 -29.78
CA TRP A 342 11.66 -13.62 -29.53
C TRP A 342 13.10 -13.12 -29.39
N ALA A 343 13.93 -13.80 -28.60
CA ALA A 343 15.33 -13.43 -28.39
C ALA A 343 16.12 -13.34 -29.71
N ALA A 344 15.84 -14.23 -30.66
CA ALA A 344 16.47 -14.21 -31.99
C ALA A 344 16.02 -13.04 -32.89
N THR A 345 14.94 -12.32 -32.52
CA THR A 345 14.52 -11.10 -33.23
C THR A 345 15.24 -9.84 -32.78
N LEU A 346 15.99 -9.89 -31.67
CA LEU A 346 16.74 -8.75 -31.16
C LEU A 346 17.83 -8.34 -32.16
N PRO A 347 18.22 -7.05 -32.23
CA PRO A 347 19.30 -6.63 -33.11
C PRO A 347 20.66 -7.17 -32.61
N PRO A 348 21.56 -7.64 -33.50
CA PRO A 348 22.85 -8.22 -33.13
C PRO A 348 23.79 -7.17 -32.52
N ARG A 349 23.83 -7.09 -31.19
CA ARG A 349 24.62 -6.12 -30.42
C ARG A 349 25.11 -6.71 -29.10
N GLU A 350 26.10 -6.06 -28.51
CA GLU A 350 26.61 -6.43 -27.19
C GLU A 350 25.52 -6.28 -26.11
N GLU A 351 24.76 -5.18 -26.14
CA GLU A 351 23.72 -4.90 -25.14
C GLU A 351 22.58 -5.94 -25.18
N THR A 352 22.32 -6.56 -26.34
CA THR A 352 21.27 -7.57 -26.51
C THR A 352 21.77 -9.00 -26.36
N SER A 353 23.08 -9.24 -26.33
CA SER A 353 23.65 -10.58 -26.20
C SER A 353 23.21 -11.26 -24.90
N GLY A 354 23.25 -10.54 -23.78
CA GLY A 354 22.84 -11.10 -22.49
C GLY A 354 21.37 -11.54 -22.46
N MET A 355 20.48 -10.77 -23.10
CA MET A 355 19.07 -11.14 -23.28
C MET A 355 18.93 -12.35 -24.21
N PHE A 356 19.71 -12.40 -25.30
CA PHE A 356 19.72 -13.53 -26.21
C PHE A 356 20.10 -14.83 -25.51
N HIS A 357 21.22 -14.84 -24.78
CA HIS A 357 21.66 -16.00 -24.00
C HIS A 357 20.59 -16.44 -23.00
N SER A 358 20.04 -15.49 -22.23
CA SER A 358 19.01 -15.77 -21.23
C SER A 358 17.69 -16.28 -21.84
N GLY A 359 17.38 -15.89 -23.07
CA GLY A 359 16.18 -16.32 -23.78
C GLY A 359 16.30 -17.69 -24.46
N VAL A 360 17.49 -18.04 -24.96
CA VAL A 360 17.73 -19.28 -25.72
C VAL A 360 18.11 -20.46 -24.83
N GLU A 361 18.85 -20.22 -23.74
CA GLU A 361 19.31 -21.27 -22.81
C GLU A 361 18.17 -22.18 -22.31
N PRO A 362 16.99 -21.67 -21.87
CA PRO A 362 15.91 -22.50 -21.37
C PRO A 362 15.38 -23.48 -22.43
N TYR A 363 15.35 -23.07 -23.70
CA TYR A 363 14.90 -23.95 -24.80
C TYR A 363 15.89 -25.10 -25.01
N ILE A 364 17.20 -24.79 -25.04
CA ILE A 364 18.24 -25.81 -25.18
C ILE A 364 18.20 -26.82 -24.02
N ARG A 365 18.02 -26.34 -22.78
CA ARG A 365 17.91 -27.20 -21.60
C ARG A 365 16.67 -28.09 -21.64
N LYS A 366 15.53 -27.56 -22.06
CA LYS A 366 14.25 -28.29 -22.09
C LYS A 366 14.19 -29.31 -23.23
N ALA A 367 14.70 -28.98 -24.41
CA ALA A 367 14.57 -29.79 -25.62
C ALA A 367 15.82 -29.69 -26.52
N PRO A 368 16.97 -30.27 -26.14
CA PRO A 368 18.24 -30.05 -26.84
C PRO A 368 18.23 -30.50 -28.31
N GLU A 369 17.54 -31.58 -28.66
CA GLU A 369 17.47 -32.04 -30.07
C GLU A 369 16.59 -31.13 -30.94
N GLU A 370 15.53 -30.56 -30.36
CA GLU A 370 14.66 -29.61 -31.05
C GLU A 370 15.36 -28.27 -31.21
N ALA A 371 15.99 -27.78 -30.13
CA ALA A 371 16.80 -26.57 -30.15
C ALA A 371 17.95 -26.68 -31.16
N TRP A 372 18.62 -27.83 -31.26
CA TRP A 372 19.64 -28.05 -32.28
C TRP A 372 19.09 -27.86 -33.69
N ARG A 373 17.95 -28.48 -34.03
CA ARG A 373 17.31 -28.30 -35.34
C ARG A 373 16.93 -26.84 -35.60
N TRP A 374 16.34 -26.17 -34.61
CA TRP A 374 16.03 -24.75 -34.70
C TRP A 374 17.28 -23.90 -34.97
N ILE A 375 18.41 -24.15 -34.28
CA ILE A 375 19.69 -23.46 -34.53
C ILE A 375 20.18 -23.68 -35.96
N GLN A 376 20.01 -24.89 -36.52
CA GLN A 376 20.41 -25.18 -37.91
C GLN A 376 19.53 -24.46 -38.95
N GLU A 377 18.29 -24.12 -38.60
CA GLU A 377 17.35 -23.38 -39.47
C GLU A 377 17.59 -21.86 -39.43
N MET A 378 18.36 -21.36 -38.45
CA MET A 378 18.71 -19.93 -38.38
C MET A 378 19.61 -19.52 -39.56
N GLU A 379 19.42 -18.30 -40.04
CA GLU A 379 20.32 -17.69 -41.02
C GLU A 379 21.75 -17.62 -40.46
N ASP A 380 22.74 -17.85 -41.35
CA ASP A 380 24.14 -17.70 -40.99
C ASP A 380 24.42 -16.28 -40.49
N GLY A 381 25.14 -16.18 -39.37
CA GLY A 381 25.53 -14.90 -38.80
C GLY A 381 25.52 -14.90 -37.27
N TYR A 382 25.47 -13.69 -36.73
CA TYR A 382 25.70 -13.39 -35.32
C TYR A 382 24.87 -14.26 -34.36
N TRP A 383 23.55 -14.33 -34.54
CA TRP A 383 22.70 -15.09 -33.61
C TRP A 383 22.83 -16.60 -33.71
N ARG A 384 23.09 -17.14 -34.92
CA ARG A 384 23.33 -18.56 -35.07
C ARG A 384 24.62 -18.97 -34.34
N ASP A 385 25.69 -18.19 -34.50
CA ASP A 385 26.95 -18.42 -33.80
C ASP A 385 26.77 -18.36 -32.28
N HIS A 386 26.07 -17.34 -31.77
CA HIS A 386 25.78 -17.23 -30.34
C HIS A 386 24.92 -18.40 -29.82
N ALA A 387 23.94 -18.86 -30.58
CA ALA A 387 23.11 -20.02 -30.21
C ALA A 387 23.93 -21.32 -30.17
N LEU A 388 24.84 -21.53 -31.13
CA LEU A 388 25.79 -22.64 -31.13
C LEU A 388 26.72 -22.58 -29.91
N GLY A 389 27.17 -21.38 -29.53
CA GLY A 389 27.95 -21.15 -28.32
C GLY A 389 27.20 -21.54 -27.05
N GLU A 390 25.94 -21.11 -26.91
CA GLU A 390 25.11 -21.48 -25.76
C GLU A 390 24.78 -22.98 -25.75
N TYR A 391 24.49 -23.56 -26.93
CA TYR A 391 24.29 -25.00 -27.07
C TYR A 391 25.50 -25.80 -26.61
N SER A 392 26.69 -25.37 -26.99
CA SER A 392 27.95 -25.96 -26.54
C SER A 392 28.07 -25.91 -25.02
N LYS A 393 27.86 -24.72 -24.43
CA LYS A 393 27.96 -24.51 -22.97
C LYS A 393 26.96 -25.37 -22.20
N VAL A 394 25.68 -25.38 -22.58
CA VAL A 394 24.64 -26.18 -21.92
C VAL A 394 24.95 -27.68 -22.01
N ASN A 395 25.45 -28.17 -23.16
CA ASN A 395 25.84 -29.58 -23.29
C ASN A 395 27.01 -29.96 -22.38
N LEU A 396 27.96 -29.06 -22.14
CA LEU A 396 29.05 -29.30 -21.18
C LEU A 396 28.55 -29.26 -19.73
N GLU A 397 27.83 -28.21 -19.34
CA GLU A 397 27.51 -27.92 -17.95
C GLU A 397 26.32 -28.74 -17.42
N VAL A 398 25.31 -28.99 -18.26
CA VAL A 398 24.06 -29.65 -17.86
C VAL A 398 24.05 -31.12 -18.29
N PHE A 399 24.39 -31.40 -19.54
CA PHE A 399 24.28 -32.76 -20.11
C PHE A 399 25.58 -33.58 -20.04
N ASN A 400 26.71 -32.94 -19.73
CA ASN A 400 28.05 -33.56 -19.71
C ASN A 400 28.38 -34.28 -21.04
N ASP A 401 28.03 -33.66 -22.17
CA ASP A 401 28.22 -34.16 -23.54
C ASP A 401 29.26 -33.32 -24.31
N PRO A 402 30.57 -33.68 -24.20
CA PRO A 402 31.64 -32.95 -24.86
C PRO A 402 31.65 -33.13 -26.39
N GLU A 403 30.99 -34.16 -26.94
CA GLU A 403 30.94 -34.41 -28.38
C GLU A 403 29.94 -33.46 -29.06
N LYS A 404 28.75 -33.29 -28.48
CA LYS A 404 27.77 -32.29 -28.95
C LYS A 404 28.32 -30.87 -28.82
N SER A 405 29.02 -30.58 -27.73
CA SER A 405 29.74 -29.30 -27.59
C SER A 405 30.77 -29.09 -28.72
N ALA A 406 31.55 -30.12 -29.07
CA ALA A 406 32.57 -30.00 -30.11
C ALA A 406 31.93 -29.75 -31.47
N THR A 407 30.83 -30.46 -31.74
CA THR A 407 30.05 -30.35 -32.97
C THR A 407 29.48 -28.95 -33.14
N ALA A 408 28.94 -28.34 -32.08
CA ALA A 408 28.44 -26.97 -32.11
C ALA A 408 29.56 -25.94 -32.33
N ILE A 409 30.68 -26.08 -31.62
CA ILE A 409 31.86 -25.19 -31.77
C ILE A 409 32.39 -25.21 -33.20
N ALA A 410 32.43 -26.36 -33.85
CA ALA A 410 32.95 -26.50 -35.21
C ALA A 410 32.10 -25.77 -36.28
N GLN A 411 30.87 -25.35 -35.95
CA GLN A 411 29.98 -24.63 -36.86
C GLN A 411 29.97 -23.11 -36.65
N ILE A 412 30.63 -22.61 -35.60
CA ILE A 412 30.72 -21.16 -35.35
C ILE A 412 31.60 -20.51 -36.42
N GLN A 413 31.06 -19.52 -37.12
CA GLN A 413 31.74 -18.85 -38.24
C GLN A 413 32.54 -17.63 -37.80
N ASP A 414 32.07 -16.86 -36.82
CA ASP A 414 32.77 -15.70 -36.24
C ASP A 414 34.06 -16.17 -35.51
N PRO A 415 35.26 -15.82 -36.01
CA PRO A 415 36.51 -16.26 -35.41
C PRO A 415 36.73 -15.69 -34.00
N ALA A 416 36.27 -14.47 -33.72
CA ALA A 416 36.44 -13.84 -32.42
C ALA A 416 35.55 -14.54 -31.38
N TYR A 417 34.28 -14.78 -31.72
CA TYR A 417 33.37 -15.49 -30.83
C TYR A 417 33.76 -16.97 -30.66
N LEU A 418 34.25 -17.63 -31.71
CA LEU A 418 34.76 -19.01 -31.65
C LEU A 418 35.85 -19.18 -30.59
N GLU A 419 36.81 -18.24 -30.51
CA GLU A 419 37.86 -18.30 -29.48
C GLU A 419 37.28 -18.14 -28.07
N THR A 420 36.27 -17.29 -27.89
CA THR A 420 35.53 -17.18 -26.62
C THR A 420 34.88 -18.52 -26.24
N VAL A 421 34.15 -19.17 -27.15
CA VAL A 421 33.48 -20.45 -26.84
C VAL A 421 34.49 -21.59 -26.61
N LYS A 422 35.61 -21.62 -27.33
CA LYS A 422 36.71 -22.57 -27.04
C LYS A 422 37.28 -22.39 -25.63
N SER A 423 37.41 -21.14 -25.18
CA SER A 423 37.90 -20.85 -23.82
C SER A 423 36.96 -21.36 -22.74
N TRP A 424 35.63 -21.30 -22.97
CA TRP A 424 34.62 -21.87 -22.06
C TRP A 424 34.78 -23.38 -21.93
N ARG A 425 34.93 -24.09 -23.06
CA ARG A 425 35.19 -25.53 -23.07
C ARG A 425 36.47 -25.90 -22.34
N ALA A 426 37.58 -25.22 -22.64
CA ALA A 426 38.86 -25.48 -21.97
C ALA A 426 38.76 -25.31 -20.45
N SER A 427 38.05 -24.27 -20.01
CA SER A 427 37.80 -24.01 -18.58
C SER A 427 36.98 -25.13 -17.92
N TRP A 428 35.98 -25.67 -18.62
CA TRP A 428 35.20 -26.82 -18.15
C TRP A 428 36.05 -28.11 -18.06
N GLU A 429 36.90 -28.37 -19.06
CA GLU A 429 37.80 -29.54 -19.07
C GLU A 429 38.81 -29.48 -17.91
N GLU A 430 39.35 -28.29 -17.62
CA GLU A 430 40.22 -28.09 -16.46
C GLU A 430 39.48 -28.37 -15.15
N LYS A 431 38.24 -27.88 -15.01
CA LYS A 431 37.40 -28.14 -13.83
C LYS A 431 37.08 -29.64 -13.64
N LYS A 432 36.92 -30.41 -14.72
CA LYS A 432 36.65 -31.86 -14.67
C LYS A 432 37.89 -32.70 -14.33
N ARG A 433 39.11 -32.17 -14.55
CA ARG A 433 40.37 -32.83 -14.19
C ARG A 433 40.75 -32.66 -12.71
N LYS A 434 40.22 -31.63 -12.05
CA LYS A 434 40.34 -31.39 -10.61
C LYS A 434 39.28 -32.21 -9.88
#